data_AF-A0A1G7LBM3-F1
#
_entry.id   AF-A0A1G7LBM3-F1
#
_cell.length_a   1.000
_cell.length_b   1.000
_cell.length_c   1.000
_cell.angle_alpha   90.00
_cell.angle_beta   90.00
_cell.angle_gamma   90.00
#
_symmetry.space_group_name_H-M   'P 1'
#
loop_
_entity.id
_entity.type
_entity.pdbx_description
1 polymer ?
#
loop_
_entity_poly.entity_id
_entity_poly.type
_entity_poly.pdbx_seq_one_letter_code
_entity_poly.pdbx_strand_id
1 'polypeptide(L)' 'MARSFDPMLLLTVAAAATDRVRLNTSTLSTFYYEPPHLARQLTTLDVLSGGRLGVGVGVGWMKQE' A
#
# COMPACT_ATOMS: atom_id res chain seq x y z
N MET A 1 -8.55 3.74 21.06
CA MET A 1 -8.43 2.58 20.15
C MET A 1 -8.30 3.13 18.74
N ALA A 2 -7.08 3.19 18.19
CA ALA A 2 -6.88 3.65 16.82
C ALA A 2 -7.47 2.59 15.88
N ARG A 3 -8.38 2.99 14.99
CA ARG A 3 -8.96 2.10 14.00
C ARG A 3 -7.90 1.91 12.91
N SER A 4 -7.23 0.76 12.90
CA SER A 4 -6.26 0.44 11.86
C SER A 4 -7.02 -0.01 10.62
N PHE A 5 -6.77 0.66 9.49
CA PHE A 5 -7.34 0.31 8.19
C PHE A 5 -6.32 -0.49 7.39
N ASP A 6 -6.80 -1.43 6.58
CA ASP A 6 -5.94 -2.13 5.64
C ASP A 6 -5.31 -1.10 4.67
N PRO A 7 -3.97 -1.03 4.58
CA PRO A 7 -3.29 0.00 3.80
C PRO A 7 -3.56 -0.16 2.30
N MET A 8 -3.72 -1.39 1.80
CA MET A 8 -3.96 -1.63 0.38
C MET A 8 -5.36 -1.17 -0.02
N LEU A 9 -6.37 -1.45 0.80
CA LEU A 9 -7.73 -0.97 0.57
C LEU A 9 -7.81 0.55 0.67
N LEU A 10 -7.14 1.14 1.67
CA LEU A 10 -7.13 2.60 1.85
C LEU A 10 -6.49 3.30 0.64
N LEU A 11 -5.36 2.80 0.15
CA LEU A 11 -4.70 3.34 -1.04
C LEU A 11 -5.53 3.13 -2.31
N THR A 12 -6.26 2.02 -2.42
CA THR A 12 -7.17 1.78 -3.56
C THR A 12 -8.30 2.80 -3.60
N VAL A 13 -8.91 3.12 -2.45
CA VAL A 13 -9.94 4.16 -2.35
C VAL A 13 -9.35 5.54 -2.70
N ALA A 14 -8.14 5.85 -2.20
CA ALA A 14 -7.47 7.10 -2.52
C ALA A 14 -7.11 7.24 -4.01
N ALA A 15 -6.71 6.13 -4.66
CA ALA A 15 -6.44 6.08 -6.10
C ALA A 15 -7.70 6.36 -6.92
N ALA A 16 -8.85 5.83 -6.51
CA ALA A 16 -10.12 6.08 -7.19
C ALA A 16 -10.65 7.51 -6.96
N ALA A 17 -10.30 8.14 -5.83
CA ALA A 17 -10.80 9.46 -5.46
C ALA A 17 -9.92 10.64 -5.92
N THR A 18 -8.75 10.37 -6.53
CA THR A 18 -7.78 11.41 -6.91
C THR A 18 -7.12 11.09 -8.24
N ASP A 19 -6.69 12.11 -8.98
CA ASP A 19 -6.03 11.90 -10.30
C ASP A 19 -4.60 12.44 -10.39
N ARG A 20 -4.15 13.24 -9.42
CA ARG A 20 -2.85 13.95 -9.50
C ARG A 20 -1.87 13.60 -8.39
N VAL A 21 -2.35 13.39 -7.16
CA VAL A 21 -1.46 13.22 -5.99
C VAL A 21 -0.74 11.87 -6.03
N ARG A 22 0.54 11.82 -5.61
CA ARG A 22 1.25 10.55 -5.45
C ARG A 22 0.73 9.80 -4.22
N LEU A 23 0.64 8.49 -4.34
CA LEU A 23 0.17 7.60 -3.29
C LEU A 23 1.36 6.80 -2.78
N ASN A 24 1.83 7.11 -1.57
CA ASN A 24 3.01 6.48 -1.01
C ASN A 24 2.70 5.76 0.30
N THR A 25 3.26 4.58 0.49
CA THR A 25 3.38 3.98 1.83
C THR A 25 4.60 4.58 2.54
N SER A 26 4.45 4.97 3.82
CA SER A 26 5.62 5.34 4.64
C SER A 26 6.51 4.12 4.88
N THR A 27 5.91 3.00 5.27
CA THR A 27 6.55 1.68 5.34
C THR A 27 5.47 0.62 5.19
N LEU A 28 5.66 -0.28 4.23
CA LEU A 28 4.88 -1.48 4.06
C LEU A 28 5.67 -2.66 4.62
N SER A 29 5.08 -3.34 5.59
CA SER A 29 5.64 -4.56 6.14
C SER A 29 5.26 -5.73 5.24
N THR A 30 6.24 -6.20 4.49
CA THR A 30 6.08 -7.27 3.49
C THR A 30 5.83 -8.63 4.13
N PHE A 31 6.12 -8.80 5.42
CA PHE A 31 5.97 -10.08 6.14
C PHE A 31 4.53 -10.60 6.23
N TYR A 32 3.53 -9.75 6.07
CA TYR A 32 2.12 -10.18 6.07
C TYR A 32 1.62 -10.72 4.73
N TYR A 33 2.46 -10.66 3.69
CA TYR A 33 2.04 -10.96 2.34
C TYR A 33 2.94 -12.02 1.71
N GLU A 34 2.30 -12.95 1.00
CA GLU A 34 3.02 -13.79 0.05
C GLU A 34 3.61 -12.90 -1.06
N PRO A 35 4.94 -12.97 -1.35
CA PRO A 35 5.58 -12.04 -2.27
C PRO A 35 4.92 -11.94 -3.65
N PRO A 36 4.51 -13.04 -4.31
CA PRO A 36 3.82 -12.97 -5.60
C PRO A 36 2.45 -12.29 -5.50
N HIS A 37 1.74 -12.48 -4.39
CA HIS A 37 0.44 -11.86 -4.17
C HIS A 37 0.59 -10.36 -3.97
N LEU A 38 1.58 -9.95 -3.17
CA LEU A 38 1.87 -8.54 -2.95
C LEU A 38 2.28 -7.85 -4.26
N ALA A 39 3.16 -8.47 -5.04
CA ALA A 39 3.57 -7.93 -6.33
C ALA A 39 2.36 -7.67 -7.24
N ARG A 40 1.43 -8.63 -7.34
CA ARG A 40 0.20 -8.47 -8.13
C ARG A 40 -0.68 -7.33 -7.61
N GLN A 41 -0.83 -7.20 -6.29
CA GLN A 41 -1.61 -6.11 -5.69
C GLN A 41 -1.00 -4.75 -5.97
N LEU A 42 0.32 -4.61 -5.79
CA LEU A 42 1.05 -3.37 -6.06
C LEU A 42 0.98 -2.99 -7.55
N THR A 43 1.17 -3.95 -8.47
CA THR A 43 1.02 -3.70 -9.91
C THR A 43 -0.40 -3.26 -10.26
N THR A 44 -1.42 -3.90 -9.69
CA THR A 44 -2.82 -3.54 -9.94
C THR A 44 -3.09 -2.11 -9.48
N LEU A 45 -2.63 -1.76 -8.28
CA LEU A 45 -2.80 -0.42 -7.72
C LEU A 45 -2.01 0.63 -8.52
N ASP A 46 -0.80 0.31 -8.99
CA ASP A 46 -0.01 1.21 -9.82
C ASP A 46 -0.75 1.56 -11.11
N VAL A 47 -1.31 0.56 -11.80
CA VAL A 47 -2.13 0.75 -13.00
C VAL A 47 -3.39 1.57 -12.69
N LEU A 48 -4.14 1.23 -11.63
CA LEU A 48 -5.34 1.96 -11.24
C LEU A 48 -5.06 3.42 -10.85
N SER A 49 -3.89 3.66 -10.25
CA SER A 49 -3.46 5.00 -9.88
C SER A 49 -2.88 5.80 -11.06
N GLY A 50 -2.63 5.17 -12.21
CA GLY A 50 -1.98 5.82 -13.36
C GLY A 50 -0.49 6.09 -13.13
N GLY A 51 0.23 5.16 -12.49
CA GLY A 51 1.68 5.27 -12.24
C GLY A 51 2.05 6.18 -11.07
N ARG A 52 1.09 6.45 -10.17
CA ARG A 52 1.27 7.38 -9.03
C ARG A 52 1.66 6.68 -7.74
N LEU A 53 1.76 5.35 -7.75
CA LEU A 53 2.11 4.56 -6.58
C LEU A 53 3.62 4.62 -6.31
N GLY A 54 3.98 4.85 -5.05
CA GLY A 54 5.31 4.58 -4.52
C GLY A 54 5.23 3.71 -3.27
N VAL A 55 6.16 2.77 -3.16
CA VAL A 55 6.13 1.76 -2.09
C VAL A 55 7.40 1.89 -1.26
N GLY A 56 7.28 2.46 -0.07
CA GLY A 56 8.29 2.32 0.98
C GLY A 56 8.16 0.94 1.60
N VAL A 57 9.25 0.16 1.65
CA VAL A 57 9.29 -1.16 2.28
C VAL A 57 10.07 -1.07 3.59
N GLY A 58 9.49 -1.62 4.66
CA GLY A 58 10.13 -1.71 5.97
C GLY A 58 10.21 -3.16 6.45
N VAL A 59 11.21 -3.44 7.28
CA VAL A 59 11.41 -4.77 7.90
C VAL A 59 10.65 -4.93 9.22
N GLY A 60 9.56 -4.17 9.41
CA GLY A 60 8.86 -4.09 10.69
C GLY A 60 9.74 -3.53 11.82
N TRP A 61 9.14 -2.84 12.77
CA TRP A 61 9.88 -2.34 13.94
C TRP A 61 9.06 -2.39 15.21
N MET A 62 7.74 -2.59 15.09
CA MET A 62 6.86 -2.76 16.22
C MET A 62 6.73 -4.23 16.58
N LYS A 63 6.65 -4.51 17.88
CA LYS A 63 6.48 -5.87 18.41
C LYS A 63 5.06 -6.43 18.19
N GLN A 64 4.12 -5.57 17.81
CA GLN A 64 2.70 -5.88 17.58
C GLN A 64 2.29 -5.74 16.12
N GLU A 65 3.23 -5.37 15.25
CA GLU A 65 3.16 -5.86 13.87
C GLU A 65 3.19 -7.40 13.97
#